data_AF-A0A2A2EML1-F1
#
_entry.id   AF-A0A2A2EML1-F1
#
_cell.length_a   1.000
_cell.length_b   1.000
_cell.length_c   1.000
_cell.angle_alpha   90.00
_cell.angle_beta   90.00
_cell.angle_gamma   90.00
#
_symmetry.space_group_name_H-M   'P 1'
#
loop_
_entity.id
_entity.type
_entity.pdbx_description
1 polymer ?
#
loop_
_entity_poly.entity_id
_entity_poly.type
_entity_poly.pdbx_seq_one_letter_code
_entity_poly.pdbx_strand_id
1 'polypeptide(L)' 'MYDQQALACGNALALRARQELDVLSRLTLGQAVSFATREGQVFGRVIKINCKTVVVQSEDNRQWKVSVGLIQPLRGV' A
#
# COMPACT_ATOMS: atom_id res chain seq x y z
N MET A 1 -14.02 11.70 -34.24
CA MET A 1 -13.65 10.39 -33.67
C MET A 1 -12.59 10.59 -32.59
N TYR A 2 -13.02 11.02 -31.42
CA TYR A 2 -12.38 11.08 -30.09
C TYR A 2 -13.61 11.51 -29.25
N ASP A 3 -14.06 10.88 -28.17
CA ASP A 3 -13.33 10.29 -27.08
C ASP A 3 -14.38 9.49 -26.27
N GLN A 4 -14.24 8.17 -26.20
CA GLN A 4 -15.15 7.33 -25.40
C GLN A 4 -14.52 6.98 -24.04
N GLN A 5 -13.42 7.63 -23.65
CA GLN A 5 -12.60 7.26 -22.49
C GLN A 5 -12.69 8.23 -21.30
N ALA A 6 -13.24 9.45 -21.50
CA ALA A 6 -13.32 10.45 -20.43
C ALA A 6 -14.23 10.08 -19.24
N LEU A 7 -15.22 9.19 -19.41
CA LEU A 7 -16.23 8.91 -18.37
C LEU A 7 -15.76 7.94 -17.27
N ALA A 8 -14.64 7.24 -17.46
CA ALA A 8 -14.13 6.24 -16.50
C ALA A 8 -13.24 6.84 -15.38
N CYS A 9 -12.70 8.05 -15.56
CA CYS A 9 -11.68 8.60 -14.67
C CYS A 9 -12.24 9.17 -13.35
N GLY A 10 -13.44 9.77 -13.36
CA GLY A 10 -14.01 10.42 -12.17
C GLY A 10 -14.32 9.45 -11.04
N ASN A 11 -14.91 8.29 -11.37
CA ASN A 11 -15.26 7.27 -10.39
C ASN A 11 -14.05 6.43 -9.95
N ALA A 12 -13.09 6.16 -10.85
CA ALA A 12 -11.94 5.32 -10.55
C ALA A 12 -10.97 5.97 -9.56
N LEU A 13 -10.75 7.29 -9.65
CA LEU A 13 -9.86 7.99 -8.72
C LEU A 13 -10.44 8.04 -7.30
N ALA A 14 -11.74 8.34 -7.19
CA ALA A 14 -12.44 8.37 -5.92
C ALA A 14 -12.46 6.98 -5.24
N LEU A 15 -12.65 5.91 -6.03
CA LEU A 15 -12.60 4.54 -5.53
C LEU A 15 -11.21 4.18 -4.98
N ARG A 16 -10.13 4.54 -5.69
CA ARG A 16 -8.75 4.32 -5.23
C ARG A 16 -8.45 5.04 -3.92
N ALA A 17 -8.85 6.31 -3.80
CA ALA A 17 -8.65 7.06 -2.56
C ALA A 17 -9.40 6.42 -1.37
N ARG A 18 -10.62 5.90 -1.61
CA ARG A 18 -11.40 5.19 -0.58
C ARG A 18 -10.70 3.90 -0.15
N GLN A 19 -10.12 3.15 -1.10
CA GLN A 19 -9.39 1.92 -0.84
C GLN A 19 -8.11 2.17 -0.04
N GLU A 20 -7.36 3.23 -0.37
CA GLU A 20 -6.15 3.61 0.38
C GLU A 20 -6.47 3.97 1.84
N LEU A 21 -7.57 4.69 2.07
CA LEU A 21 -8.03 5.01 3.42
C LEU A 21 -8.46 3.78 4.22
N ASP A 22 -9.10 2.80 3.57
CA ASP A 22 -9.48 1.54 4.22
C ASP A 22 -8.25 0.67 4.55
N VAL A 23 -7.23 0.67 3.70
CA VAL A 23 -5.95 0.00 4.01
C VAL A 23 -5.24 0.70 5.18
N LEU A 24 -5.19 2.04 5.19
CA LEU A 24 -4.61 2.82 6.28
C LEU A 24 -5.29 2.56 7.62
N SER A 25 -6.62 2.48 7.65
CA SER A 25 -7.37 2.27 8.89
C SER A 25 -7.13 0.88 9.50
N ARG A 26 -6.71 -0.09 8.69
CA ARG A 26 -6.40 -1.46 9.12
C ARG A 26 -4.92 -1.70 9.41
N LEU A 27 -4.04 -0.78 9.06
CA LEU A 27 -2.60 -0.90 9.30
C LEU A 27 -2.25 -0.48 10.72
N THR A 28 -1.52 -1.33 11.41
CA THR A 28 -1.00 -1.09 12.77
C THR A 28 0.52 -1.19 12.80
N LEU A 29 1.16 -0.50 13.74
CA LEU A 29 2.60 -0.63 13.96
C LEU A 29 2.93 -2.07 14.39
N GLY A 30 4.06 -2.60 13.92
CA GLY A 30 4.49 -3.98 14.16
C GLY A 30 3.81 -5.03 13.27
N GLN A 31 2.75 -4.66 12.54
CA GLN A 31 2.02 -5.54 11.66
C GLN A 31 2.91 -6.08 10.54
N ALA A 32 2.80 -7.38 10.29
CA ALA A 32 3.48 -8.02 9.18
C ALA A 32 2.79 -7.66 7.86
N VAL A 33 3.58 -7.24 6.89
CA VAL A 33 3.14 -6.80 5.58
C VAL A 33 4.05 -7.34 4.50
N SER A 34 3.55 -7.35 3.27
CA SER A 34 4.37 -7.63 2.10
C SER A 34 4.10 -6.64 0.97
N PHE A 35 5.07 -6.45 0.10
CA PHE A 35 4.97 -5.60 -1.08
C PHE A 35 5.95 -6.07 -2.16
N ALA A 36 5.62 -5.79 -3.42
CA ALA A 36 6.48 -6.16 -4.55
C ALA A 36 7.57 -5.11 -4.77
N THR A 37 8.79 -5.59 -5.05
CA THR A 37 9.92 -4.80 -5.51
C THR A 37 10.43 -5.34 -6.85
N ARG A 38 11.42 -4.66 -7.44
CA ARG A 38 12.08 -5.15 -8.68
C ARG A 38 12.81 -6.48 -8.47
N GLU A 39 13.22 -6.77 -7.25
CA GLU A 39 14.00 -7.95 -6.88
C GLU A 39 13.11 -9.12 -6.41
N GLY A 40 11.81 -8.87 -6.24
CA GLY A 40 10.84 -9.86 -5.78
C GLY A 40 9.90 -9.33 -4.70
N GLN A 41 9.18 -10.24 -4.06
CA GLN A 41 8.30 -9.93 -2.94
C GLN A 41 9.15 -9.70 -1.67
N VAL A 42 8.96 -8.56 -1.01
CA VAL A 42 9.60 -8.25 0.26
C VAL A 42 8.58 -8.39 1.39
N PHE A 43 9.03 -8.98 2.49
CA PHE A 43 8.26 -9.15 3.72
C PHE A 43 8.90 -8.32 4.83
N GLY A 44 8.07 -7.76 5.70
CA GLY A 44 8.58 -6.96 6.81
C GLY A 44 7.49 -6.51 7.77
N ARG A 45 7.88 -5.67 8.71
CA ARG A 45 6.99 -5.10 9.72
C ARG A 45 6.84 -3.61 9.56
N VAL A 46 5.63 -3.11 9.76
CA VAL A 46 5.35 -1.68 9.75
C VAL A 46 6.03 -1.02 10.96
N ILE A 47 6.95 -0.08 10.72
CA ILE A 47 7.61 0.69 11.78
C ILE A 47 7.15 2.15 11.82
N LYS A 48 6.51 2.66 10.76
CA LYS A 48 5.92 4.01 10.72
C LYS A 48 4.78 4.07 9.70
N ILE A 49 3.68 4.74 10.05
CA ILE A 49 2.54 4.96 9.15
C ILE A 49 2.43 6.47 8.87
N ASN A 50 2.33 6.85 7.60
CA ASN A 50 1.98 8.21 7.17
C ASN A 50 0.77 8.13 6.24
N CYS A 51 0.11 9.26 6.01
CA CYS A 51 -1.13 9.36 5.23
C CYS A 51 -1.05 8.88 3.77
N LYS A 52 0.14 8.75 3.17
CA LYS A 52 0.33 8.26 1.79
C LYS A 52 1.34 7.12 1.68
N THR A 53 2.16 6.94 2.70
CA THR A 53 3.30 6.02 2.67
C THR A 53 3.53 5.41 4.04
N VAL A 54 3.97 4.18 4.04
CA VAL A 54 4.28 3.41 5.24
C VAL A 54 5.76 3.06 5.18
N VAL A 55 6.43 3.08 6.32
CA VAL A 55 7.80 2.59 6.45
C VAL A 55 7.75 1.16 6.99
N VAL A 56 8.34 0.26 6.22
CA VAL A 56 8.43 -1.17 6.53
C VAL A 56 9.89 -1.52 6.78
N GLN A 57 10.17 -2.27 7.83
CA GLN A 57 11.48 -2.86 8.08
C GLN A 57 11.46 -4.34 7.68
N SER A 58 12.34 -4.74 6.76
CA SER A 58 12.56 -6.15 6.39
C SER A 58 13.46 -6.86 7.41
N GLU A 59 13.53 -8.19 7.34
CA GLU A 59 14.34 -9.00 8.26
C GLU A 59 15.84 -8.69 8.17
N ASP A 60 16.32 -8.31 6.99
CA ASP A 60 17.67 -7.78 6.73
C ASP A 60 17.92 -6.37 7.30
N ASN A 61 17.03 -5.87 8.16
CA ASN A 61 17.05 -4.54 8.78
C ASN A 61 16.99 -3.35 7.81
N ARG A 62 16.76 -3.57 6.50
CA ARG A 62 16.53 -2.47 5.55
C ARG A 62 15.16 -1.83 5.80
N GLN A 63 15.09 -0.52 5.61
CA GLN A 63 13.85 0.25 5.72
C GLN A 63 13.36 0.66 4.34
N TRP A 64 12.07 0.47 4.12
CA TRP A 64 11.41 0.69 2.85
C TRP A 64 10.28 1.68 3.03
N LYS A 65 10.30 2.76 2.25
CA LYS A 65 9.17 3.69 2.17
C LYS A 65 8.27 3.26 1.01
N VAL A 66 7.09 2.74 1.33
CA VAL A 66 6.19 2.11 0.38
C VAL A 66 4.86 2.86 0.36
N SER A 67 4.29 3.06 -0.83
CA SER A 67 2.94 3.62 -0.97
C SER A 67 1.91 2.69 -0.34
N VAL A 68 0.92 3.26 0.36
CA VAL A 68 -0.15 2.48 1.02
C VAL A 68 -0.83 1.54 0.04
N GLY A 69 -1.15 1.99 -1.17
CA GLY A 69 -1.81 1.17 -2.20
C GLY A 69 -0.99 -0.02 -2.73
N LEU A 70 0.29 -0.13 -2.36
CA LEU A 70 1.16 -1.25 -2.73
C LEU A 70 1.40 -2.23 -1.57
N ILE A 71 0.94 -1.88 -0.36
CA ILE A 71 1.10 -2.72 0.82
C ILE A 71 -0.02 -3.76 0.89
N GLN A 72 0.38 -5.00 1.15
CA GLN A 72 -0.51 -6.10 1.44
C GLN A 72 -0.33 -6.52 2.91
N PRO A 73 -1.30 -6.18 3.78
CA PRO A 73 -1.40 -6.74 5.11
C PRO A 73 -1.35 -8.27 5.10
N LEU A 74 -0.42 -8.86 5.84
CA LEU A 74 -0.47 -10.29 6.11
C LEU A 74 -1.46 -10.50 7.25
N ARG A 75 -2.50 -11.32 7.02
CA ARG A 75 -3.39 -11.73 8.11
C ARG A 75 -2.61 -12.71 8.98
N GLY A 76 -2.47 -12.41 10.27
CA GLY A 76 -2.12 -13.43 11.25
C GLY A 76 -3.24 -14.46 11.28
N VAL A 77 -2.87 -15.75 11.31
CA VAL A 77 -3.77 -16.83 11.70
C VAL A 77 -4.16 -16.67 13.16
#